data_AF-A0A6N3A125-F1
#
_entry.id   AF-A0A6N3A125-F1
#
_cell.length_a   1.000
_cell.length_b   1.000
_cell.length_c   1.000
_cell.angle_alpha   90.00
_cell.angle_beta   90.00
_cell.angle_gamma   90.00
#
_symmetry.space_group_name_H-M   'P 1'
#
loop_
_entity.id
_entity.type
_entity.pdbx_description
1 polymer ?
#
loop_
_entity_poly.entity_id
_entity_poly.type
_entity_poly.pdbx_seq_one_letter_code
_entity_poly.pdbx_strand_id
1 'polypeptide(L)'
;MSKKRKLHQIKIVVPHSSIRLQLITGFLVPIIFIIIIGVVSYQKSYEGLTQNYEKSALTAIDMTADGRMISVNNPVDSGLIDTAESSSYVKVDGRRYYYMSAESSVTGGKIVVMVPIEYITAGTKDIRDITIAMIVAACIAAMLIATVITAGITRNIRKSIGRLDCVANGDLTVQEKEKRKKGGEFGKLFEALFHTITRM
;
A
#
# COMPACT_ATOMS: atom_id res chain seq x y z
N MET A 1 -49.82 -23.75 30.80
CA MET A 1 -49.27 -23.13 29.56
C MET A 1 -47.82 -22.76 29.79
N SER A 2 -46.86 -23.54 29.24
CA SER A 2 -45.42 -23.23 29.33
C SER A 2 -44.88 -22.90 27.94
N LYS A 3 -44.50 -21.64 27.73
CA LYS A 3 -44.09 -21.08 26.45
C LYS A 3 -42.58 -21.28 26.29
N LYS A 4 -42.15 -22.25 25.49
CA LYS A 4 -40.72 -22.49 25.21
C LYS A 4 -40.13 -21.33 24.40
N ARG A 5 -39.22 -20.56 25.01
CA ARG A 5 -38.38 -19.57 24.32
C ARG A 5 -37.37 -20.32 23.43
N LYS A 6 -37.49 -20.18 22.11
CA LYS A 6 -36.44 -20.62 21.17
C LYS A 6 -35.24 -19.68 21.31
N LEU A 7 -34.11 -20.19 21.78
CA LEU A 7 -32.83 -19.49 21.67
C LEU A 7 -32.44 -19.45 20.19
N HIS A 8 -32.31 -18.25 19.64
CA HIS A 8 -31.63 -18.02 18.37
C HIS A 8 -30.16 -18.44 18.53
N GLN A 9 -29.82 -19.60 17.99
CA GLN A 9 -28.43 -20.00 17.81
C GLN A 9 -27.84 -19.10 16.73
N ILE A 10 -27.02 -18.12 17.13
CA ILE A 10 -26.18 -17.35 16.20
C ILE A 10 -25.14 -18.35 15.67
N LYS A 11 -25.39 -18.89 14.49
CA LYS A 11 -24.45 -19.72 13.76
C LYS A 11 -23.35 -18.78 13.25
N ILE A 12 -22.28 -18.61 14.01
CA ILE A 12 -21.05 -17.99 13.51
C ILE A 12 -20.50 -18.97 12.46
N VAL A 13 -20.95 -18.80 11.23
CA VAL A 13 -20.39 -19.50 10.07
C VAL A 13 -19.05 -18.85 9.82
N VAL A 14 -17.99 -19.35 10.48
CA VAL A 14 -16.63 -19.03 10.07
C VAL A 14 -16.44 -19.75 8.75
N PRO A 15 -16.37 -19.06 7.61
CA PRO A 15 -16.12 -19.73 6.34
C PRO A 15 -14.75 -20.39 6.47
N HIS A 16 -14.69 -21.71 6.29
CA HIS A 16 -13.43 -22.44 6.23
C HIS A 16 -12.75 -22.04 4.91
N SER A 17 -12.13 -20.86 4.93
CA SER A 17 -11.32 -20.30 3.87
C SER A 17 -10.29 -21.35 3.46
N SER A 18 -10.27 -21.74 2.19
CA SER A 18 -9.23 -22.64 1.67
C SER A 18 -7.86 -22.08 2.03
N ILE A 19 -6.88 -22.93 2.34
CA ILE A 19 -5.49 -22.56 2.69
C ILE A 19 -4.92 -21.47 1.75
N ARG A 20 -5.32 -21.51 0.47
CA ARG A 20 -5.04 -20.48 -0.55
C ARG A 20 -5.44 -19.07 -0.13
N LEU A 21 -6.67 -18.88 0.33
CA LEU A 21 -7.20 -17.57 0.68
C LEU A 21 -6.54 -17.05 1.96
N GLN A 22 -6.33 -17.88 2.99
CA GLN A 22 -5.58 -17.50 4.20
C GLN A 22 -4.14 -17.04 3.89
N LEU A 23 -3.46 -17.70 2.95
CA LEU A 23 -2.10 -17.34 2.57
C LEU A 23 -2.08 -16.03 1.78
N ILE A 24 -3.03 -15.82 0.86
CA ILE A 24 -3.18 -14.57 0.11
C ILE A 24 -3.44 -13.40 1.06
N THR A 25 -4.35 -13.51 2.03
CA THR A 25 -4.57 -12.44 3.00
C THR A 25 -3.33 -12.18 3.86
N GLY A 26 -2.56 -13.22 4.22
CA GLY A 26 -1.31 -13.08 4.96
C GLY A 26 -0.24 -12.25 4.23
N PHE A 27 -0.14 -12.38 2.90
CA PHE A 27 0.78 -11.57 2.09
C PHE A 27 0.24 -10.19 1.72
N LEU A 28 -1.08 -10.02 1.70
CA LEU A 28 -1.73 -8.78 1.30
C LEU A 28 -1.66 -7.71 2.40
N VAL A 29 -1.72 -8.11 3.67
CA VAL A 29 -1.65 -7.17 4.82
C VAL A 29 -0.35 -6.34 4.83
N PRO A 30 0.87 -6.93 4.73
CA PRO A 30 2.11 -6.15 4.66
C PRO A 30 2.17 -5.19 3.47
N ILE A 31 1.63 -5.58 2.32
CA ILE A 31 1.61 -4.75 1.10
C ILE A 31 0.78 -3.48 1.34
N ILE A 32 -0.37 -3.61 2.01
CA ILE A 32 -1.19 -2.46 2.38
C ILE A 32 -0.40 -1.50 3.29
N PHE A 33 0.31 -2.01 4.29
CA PHE A 33 1.13 -1.16 5.17
C PHE A 33 2.21 -0.40 4.41
N ILE A 34 2.89 -1.05 3.45
CA ILE A 34 3.91 -0.40 2.61
C ILE A 34 3.29 0.72 1.77
N ILE A 35 2.10 0.48 1.19
CA ILE A 35 1.39 1.50 0.40
C ILE A 35 1.06 2.72 1.27
N ILE A 36 0.55 2.50 2.48
CA ILE A 36 0.22 3.58 3.42
C ILE A 36 1.48 4.41 3.74
N ILE A 37 2.60 3.75 4.06
CA ILE A 37 3.87 4.44 4.35
C ILE A 37 4.34 5.24 3.12
N GLY A 38 4.26 4.67 1.93
CA GLY A 38 4.61 5.35 0.68
C GLY A 38 3.78 6.62 0.45
N VAL A 39 2.47 6.56 0.68
CA VAL A 39 1.57 7.72 0.54
C VAL A 39 1.88 8.79 1.58
N VAL A 40 2.05 8.42 2.85
CA VAL A 40 2.41 9.35 3.92
C VAL A 40 3.74 10.04 3.64
N SER A 41 4.74 9.29 3.17
CA SER A 41 6.04 9.84 2.80
C SER A 41 5.92 10.82 1.64
N TYR A 42 5.16 10.48 0.60
CA TYR A 42 4.95 11.38 -0.54
C TYR A 42 4.28 12.69 -0.12
N GLN A 43 3.24 12.62 0.73
CA GLN A 43 2.58 13.80 1.26
C GLN A 43 3.54 14.68 2.06
N LYS A 44 4.34 14.08 2.94
CA LYS A 44 5.34 14.82 3.73
C LYS A 44 6.40 15.49 2.87
N SER A 45 6.94 14.80 1.87
CA SER A 45 7.91 15.39 0.95
C SER A 45 7.30 16.51 0.10
N TYR A 46 6.03 16.37 -0.30
CA TYR A 46 5.31 17.40 -1.05
C TYR A 46 5.07 18.67 -0.21
N GLU A 47 4.62 18.52 1.03
CA GLU A 47 4.46 19.61 2.00
C GLU A 47 5.79 20.35 2.21
N GLY A 48 6.86 19.60 2.50
CA GLY A 48 8.19 20.17 2.74
C GLY A 48 8.74 20.92 1.54
N LEU A 49 8.52 20.41 0.31
CA LEU A 49 8.98 21.09 -0.90
C LEU A 49 8.18 22.37 -1.15
N THR A 50 6.86 22.34 -0.99
CA THR A 50 5.99 23.52 -1.10
C THR A 50 6.38 24.61 -0.10
N GLN A 51 6.59 24.26 1.17
CA GLN A 51 7.02 25.19 2.22
C GLN A 51 8.38 25.82 1.93
N ASN A 52 9.33 25.06 1.40
CA ASN A 52 10.63 25.61 1.00
C ASN A 52 10.47 26.64 -0.12
N TYR A 53 9.67 26.33 -1.15
CA TYR A 53 9.38 27.28 -2.22
C TYR A 53 8.66 28.52 -1.70
N GLU A 54 7.69 28.36 -0.81
CA GLU A 54 6.97 29.46 -0.18
C GLU A 54 7.92 30.37 0.61
N LYS A 55 8.76 29.79 1.47
CA LYS A 55 9.76 30.54 2.25
C LYS A 55 10.75 31.26 1.36
N SER A 56 11.28 30.60 0.32
CA SER A 56 12.21 31.21 -0.62
C SER A 56 11.59 32.38 -1.39
N ALA A 57 10.34 32.22 -1.86
CA ALA A 57 9.62 33.29 -2.55
C ALA A 57 9.33 34.46 -1.61
N LEU A 58 8.84 34.20 -0.39
CA LEU A 58 8.58 35.23 0.60
C LEU A 58 9.85 35.99 1.00
N THR A 59 10.98 35.31 1.21
CA THR A 59 12.26 35.98 1.50
C THR A 59 12.72 36.86 0.34
N ALA A 60 12.57 36.43 -0.92
CA ALA A 60 12.92 37.25 -2.08
C ALA A 60 12.00 38.48 -2.20
N ILE A 61 10.70 38.31 -1.94
CA ILE A 61 9.74 39.40 -1.90
C ILE A 61 10.10 40.39 -0.78
N ASP A 62 10.35 39.90 0.43
CA ASP A 62 10.71 40.70 1.60
C ASP A 62 11.96 41.56 1.33
N MET A 63 13.02 40.95 0.81
CA MET A 63 14.25 41.65 0.40
C MET A 63 14.01 42.72 -0.69
N THR A 64 13.03 42.50 -1.58
CA THR A 64 12.72 43.46 -2.67
C THR A 64 11.67 44.50 -2.27
N ALA A 65 10.83 44.21 -1.28
CA ALA A 65 9.89 45.17 -0.70
C ALA A 65 10.64 46.17 0.20
N ASP A 66 11.60 45.68 0.99
CA ASP A 66 12.52 46.52 1.78
C ASP A 66 13.51 47.27 0.88
N GLY A 67 13.98 46.63 -0.20
CA GLY A 67 14.80 47.23 -1.23
C GLY A 67 13.95 48.02 -2.24
N ARG A 68 13.64 49.29 -1.94
CA ARG A 68 12.99 50.26 -2.86
C ARG A 68 13.18 49.89 -4.35
N MET A 69 12.06 49.81 -5.07
CA MET A 69 11.84 49.76 -6.53
C MET A 69 11.31 48.42 -7.10
N ILE A 70 9.98 48.23 -7.04
CA ILE A 70 9.25 47.46 -8.06
C ILE A 70 8.15 48.35 -8.64
N SER A 71 8.31 48.76 -9.90
CA SER A 71 7.26 49.33 -10.75
C SER A 71 6.86 48.25 -11.76
N VAL A 72 5.56 47.94 -11.88
CA VAL A 72 5.05 47.02 -12.90
C VAL A 72 3.81 47.59 -13.56
N ASN A 73 3.97 48.01 -14.82
CA ASN A 73 2.89 48.21 -15.77
C ASN A 73 2.67 46.89 -16.53
N ASN A 74 1.77 46.05 -16.02
CA ASN A 74 0.87 45.25 -16.85
C ASN A 74 -0.28 44.80 -15.94
N PRO A 75 -1.54 45.23 -16.17
CA PRO A 75 -2.66 44.75 -15.37
C PRO A 75 -2.84 43.27 -15.67
N VAL A 76 -2.49 42.42 -14.70
CA VAL A 76 -2.99 41.05 -14.69
C VAL A 76 -4.47 41.15 -14.35
N ASP A 77 -5.30 40.77 -15.31
CA ASP A 77 -6.77 40.84 -15.23
C ASP A 77 -7.24 40.13 -13.95
N SER A 78 -7.66 40.94 -12.97
CA SER A 78 -8.00 40.51 -11.62
C SER A 78 -9.36 39.80 -11.54
N GLY A 79 -10.02 39.56 -12.68
CA GLY A 79 -11.31 38.88 -12.78
C GLY A 79 -11.33 37.39 -12.41
N LEU A 80 -10.19 36.78 -12.03
CA LEU A 80 -10.10 35.36 -11.66
C LEU A 80 -9.54 35.10 -10.25
N ILE A 81 -9.23 36.15 -9.47
CA ILE A 81 -8.60 35.99 -8.16
C ILE A 81 -9.63 36.37 -7.10
N ASP A 82 -10.46 35.39 -6.76
CA ASP A 82 -11.28 35.49 -5.55
C ASP A 82 -10.35 35.65 -4.35
N THR A 83 -10.75 36.55 -3.47
CA THR A 83 -9.92 37.14 -2.43
C THR A 83 -9.50 36.06 -1.44
N ALA A 84 -8.22 35.71 -1.43
CA ALA A 84 -7.64 35.03 -0.30
C ALA A 84 -6.21 35.53 -0.08
N GLU A 85 -5.99 36.12 1.08
CA GLU A 85 -4.72 36.07 1.80
C GLU A 85 -4.39 34.60 2.11
N SER A 86 -4.12 33.81 1.09
CA SER A 86 -3.86 32.39 1.27
C SER A 86 -3.25 31.83 0.01
N SER A 87 -2.16 31.11 0.18
CA SER A 87 -1.51 30.39 -0.89
C SER A 87 -2.47 29.35 -1.48
N SER A 88 -2.84 29.52 -2.75
CA SER A 88 -3.93 28.76 -3.36
C SER A 88 -3.54 28.18 -4.72
N TYR A 89 -4.20 27.09 -5.11
CA TYR A 89 -3.95 26.45 -6.40
C TYR A 89 -4.84 27.06 -7.47
N VAL A 90 -4.24 27.69 -8.48
CA VAL A 90 -4.95 28.34 -9.58
C VAL A 90 -4.61 27.66 -10.90
N LYS A 91 -5.61 27.49 -11.76
CA LYS A 91 -5.41 26.90 -13.08
C LYS A 91 -5.39 28.02 -14.13
N VAL A 92 -4.26 28.19 -14.81
CA VAL A 92 -4.06 29.19 -15.86
C VAL A 92 -3.66 28.44 -17.14
N ASP A 93 -4.37 28.67 -18.24
CA ASP A 93 -4.11 28.03 -19.55
C ASP A 93 -3.99 26.49 -19.49
N GLY A 94 -4.83 25.86 -18.67
CA GLY A 94 -4.86 24.41 -18.49
C GLY A 94 -3.78 23.85 -17.54
N ARG A 95 -2.78 24.65 -17.16
CA ARG A 95 -1.70 24.27 -16.23
C ARG A 95 -2.02 24.72 -14.81
N ARG A 96 -1.56 23.94 -13.82
CA ARG A 96 -1.80 24.22 -12.39
C ARG A 96 -0.62 24.97 -11.79
N TYR A 97 -0.91 26.11 -11.18
CA TYR A 97 0.04 26.96 -10.50
C TYR A 97 -0.30 27.06 -9.02
N TYR A 98 0.74 27.18 -8.21
CA TYR A 98 0.65 27.62 -6.83
C TYR A 98 0.78 29.14 -6.82
N TYR A 99 -0.27 29.81 -6.38
CA TYR A 99 -0.40 31.26 -6.33
C TYR A 99 -0.07 31.76 -4.92
N MET A 100 0.77 32.79 -4.86
CA MET A 100 1.12 33.48 -3.62
C MET A 100 1.08 34.99 -3.88
N SER A 101 0.62 35.76 -2.90
CA SER A 101 0.67 37.22 -2.98
C SER A 101 0.97 37.87 -1.65
N ALA A 102 1.79 38.91 -1.70
CA ALA A 102 2.10 39.76 -0.56
C ALA A 102 1.75 41.21 -0.90
N GLU A 103 1.21 41.94 0.08
CA GLU A 103 0.84 43.34 -0.07
C GLU A 103 1.80 44.23 0.74
N SER A 104 2.25 45.33 0.14
CA SER A 104 3.09 46.32 0.80
C SER A 104 2.25 47.22 1.70
N SER A 105 2.56 47.23 2.99
CA SER A 105 1.93 48.13 3.98
C SER A 105 2.24 49.62 3.77
N VAL A 106 3.24 49.95 2.95
CA VAL A 106 3.70 51.33 2.72
C VAL A 106 3.15 51.93 1.42
N THR A 107 3.04 51.12 0.37
CA THR A 107 2.65 51.59 -0.98
C THR A 107 1.30 51.06 -1.46
N GLY A 108 0.72 50.07 -0.78
CA GLY A 108 -0.43 49.32 -1.27
C GLY A 108 -0.14 48.48 -2.53
N GLY A 109 1.12 48.40 -2.97
CA GLY A 109 1.53 47.57 -4.10
C GLY A 109 1.49 46.09 -3.74
N LYS A 110 0.95 45.26 -4.64
CA LYS A 110 0.84 43.80 -4.47
C LYS A 110 1.84 43.07 -5.35
N ILE A 111 2.70 42.25 -4.74
CA ILE A 111 3.61 41.36 -5.46
C ILE A 111 2.94 39.98 -5.55
N VAL A 112 2.90 39.43 -6.75
CA VAL A 112 2.25 38.14 -7.05
C VAL A 112 3.29 37.18 -7.62
N VAL A 113 3.33 35.96 -7.09
CA VAL A 113 4.18 34.88 -7.56
C VAL A 113 3.31 33.69 -7.96
N MET A 114 3.58 33.16 -9.14
CA MET A 114 2.94 31.94 -9.65
C MET A 114 4.02 30.89 -9.92
N VAL A 115 3.98 29.78 -9.18
CA VAL A 115 4.92 28.67 -9.35
C VAL A 115 4.18 27.46 -9.93
N PRO A 116 4.54 26.97 -11.13
CA PRO A 116 3.97 25.73 -11.65
C PRO A 116 4.13 24.57 -10.67
N ILE A 117 3.04 23.81 -10.45
CA ILE A 117 3.07 22.66 -9.55
C ILE A 117 4.05 21.58 -10.01
N GLU A 118 4.38 21.56 -11.30
CA GLU A 118 5.37 20.67 -11.89
C GLU A 118 6.78 20.91 -11.33
N TYR A 119 7.16 22.16 -11.04
CA TYR A 119 8.45 22.46 -10.42
C TYR A 119 8.49 22.09 -8.93
N ILE A 120 7.35 22.25 -8.25
CA ILE A 120 7.19 21.84 -6.85
C ILE A 120 7.16 20.32 -6.72
N THR A 121 6.58 19.61 -7.69
CA THR A 121 6.48 18.13 -7.66
C THR A 121 7.64 17.43 -8.37
N ALA A 122 8.48 18.15 -9.11
CA ALA A 122 9.62 17.58 -9.83
C ALA A 122 10.56 16.80 -8.89
N GLY A 123 10.87 17.37 -7.71
CA GLY A 123 11.74 16.73 -6.72
C GLY A 123 11.14 15.52 -6.01
N THR A 124 9.83 15.28 -6.12
CA THR A 124 9.13 14.15 -5.47
C THR A 124 8.56 13.15 -6.47
N LYS A 125 8.67 13.42 -7.77
CA LYS A 125 8.21 12.54 -8.84
C LYS A 125 8.98 11.21 -8.84
N ASP A 126 10.29 11.27 -8.66
CA ASP A 126 11.14 10.08 -8.59
C ASP A 126 10.80 9.19 -7.39
N ILE A 127 10.46 9.81 -6.25
CA ILE A 127 10.01 9.09 -5.05
C ILE A 127 8.77 8.27 -5.38
N ARG A 128 7.77 8.88 -6.03
CA ARG A 128 6.53 8.18 -6.42
C ARG A 128 6.82 7.00 -7.35
N ASP A 129 7.63 7.23 -8.38
CA ASP A 129 7.86 6.23 -9.42
C ASP A 129 8.69 5.05 -8.87
N ILE A 130 9.70 5.31 -8.01
CA ILE A 130 10.47 4.26 -7.30
C ILE A 130 9.56 3.46 -6.36
N THR A 131 8.68 4.13 -5.61
CA THR A 131 7.78 3.46 -4.65
C THR A 131 6.81 2.52 -5.38
N ILE A 132 6.24 2.96 -6.50
CA ILE A 132 5.36 2.14 -7.33
C ILE A 132 6.14 0.94 -7.90
N ALA A 133 7.34 1.15 -8.44
CA ALA A 133 8.16 0.07 -8.98
C ALA A 133 8.49 -1.00 -7.92
N MET A 134 8.85 -0.58 -6.70
CA MET A 134 9.12 -1.47 -5.57
C MET A 134 7.87 -2.28 -5.18
N ILE A 135 6.70 -1.65 -5.09
CA ILE A 135 5.44 -2.32 -4.76
C ILE A 135 5.10 -3.39 -5.80
N VAL A 136 5.24 -3.05 -7.09
CA VAL A 136 4.96 -3.99 -8.19
C VAL A 136 5.89 -5.20 -8.11
N ALA A 137 7.20 -4.98 -7.93
CA ALA A 137 8.17 -6.08 -7.79
C ALA A 137 7.87 -6.96 -6.57
N ALA A 138 7.54 -6.36 -5.42
CA ALA A 138 7.17 -7.07 -4.21
C ALA A 138 5.90 -7.92 -4.39
N CYS A 139 4.88 -7.39 -5.09
CA CYS A 139 3.66 -8.13 -5.39
C CYS A 139 3.95 -9.37 -6.26
N ILE A 140 4.81 -9.23 -7.28
CA ILE A 140 5.22 -10.36 -8.14
C ILE A 140 5.94 -11.43 -7.31
N ALA A 141 6.93 -11.04 -6.50
CA ALA A 141 7.66 -11.96 -5.64
C ALA A 141 6.73 -12.66 -4.63
N ALA A 142 5.82 -11.93 -4.00
CA ALA A 142 4.85 -12.47 -3.06
C ALA A 142 3.93 -13.50 -3.73
N MET A 143 3.41 -13.23 -4.93
CA MET A 143 2.58 -14.19 -5.68
C MET A 143 3.35 -15.47 -6.02
N LEU A 144 4.61 -15.37 -6.43
CA LEU A 144 5.45 -16.55 -6.72
C LEU A 144 5.70 -17.39 -5.46
N ILE A 145 6.08 -16.76 -4.36
CA ILE A 145 6.34 -17.47 -3.09
C ILE A 145 5.05 -18.10 -2.57
N ALA A 146 3.93 -17.36 -2.60
CA ALA A 146 2.64 -17.83 -2.12
C ALA A 146 2.16 -19.06 -2.90
N THR A 147 2.31 -19.05 -4.22
CA THR A 147 1.92 -20.18 -5.07
C THR A 147 2.78 -21.42 -4.83
N VAL A 148 4.12 -21.27 -4.72
CA VAL A 148 5.04 -22.38 -4.43
C VAL A 148 4.72 -23.03 -3.08
N ILE A 149 4.58 -22.22 -2.02
CA ILE A 149 4.27 -22.72 -0.68
C ILE A 149 2.91 -23.42 -0.67
N THR A 150 1.89 -22.78 -1.22
CA THR A 150 0.53 -23.33 -1.22
C THR A 150 0.44 -24.62 -2.02
N ALA A 151 1.05 -24.66 -3.21
CA ALA A 151 1.07 -25.86 -4.04
C ALA A 151 1.83 -27.01 -3.35
N GLY A 152 2.96 -26.71 -2.70
CA GLY A 152 3.73 -27.68 -1.92
C GLY A 152 2.93 -28.31 -0.79
N ILE A 153 2.30 -27.47 0.06
CA ILE A 153 1.48 -27.93 1.18
C ILE A 153 0.26 -28.71 0.69
N THR A 154 -0.49 -28.16 -0.27
CA THR A 154 -1.72 -28.80 -0.79
C THR A 154 -1.42 -30.16 -1.41
N ARG A 155 -0.34 -30.26 -2.20
CA ARG A 155 0.07 -31.52 -2.84
C ARG A 155 0.47 -32.57 -1.81
N ASN A 156 1.21 -32.18 -0.77
CA ASN A 156 1.64 -33.09 0.28
C ASN A 156 0.45 -33.59 1.11
N ILE A 157 -0.48 -32.70 1.50
CA ILE A 157 -1.70 -33.07 2.24
C ILE A 157 -2.57 -34.02 1.42
N ARG A 158 -2.80 -33.73 0.13
CA ARG A 158 -3.62 -34.58 -0.73
C ARG A 158 -3.03 -35.98 -0.90
N LYS A 159 -1.70 -36.08 -1.01
CA LYS A 159 -0.99 -37.37 -1.06
C LYS A 159 -1.15 -38.14 0.26
N SER A 160 -1.03 -37.47 1.41
CA SER A 160 -1.20 -38.10 2.72
C SER A 160 -2.63 -38.61 2.94
N ILE A 161 -3.64 -37.81 2.57
CA ILE A 161 -5.06 -38.20 2.66
C ILE A 161 -5.33 -39.43 1.80
N GLY A 162 -4.88 -39.45 0.53
CA GLY A 162 -5.11 -40.60 -0.36
C GLY A 162 -4.49 -41.90 0.17
N ARG A 163 -3.35 -41.84 0.85
CA ARG A 163 -2.74 -43.04 1.45
C ARG A 163 -3.46 -43.50 2.72
N LEU A 164 -3.92 -42.57 3.54
CA LEU A 164 -4.72 -42.92 4.71
C LEU A 164 -6.04 -43.57 4.28
N ASP A 165 -6.61 -43.12 3.15
CA ASP A 165 -7.80 -43.73 2.55
C ASP A 165 -7.52 -45.17 2.09
N CYS A 166 -6.38 -45.47 1.45
CA CYS A 166 -5.98 -46.84 1.11
C CYS A 166 -5.83 -47.75 2.34
N VAL A 167 -5.24 -47.23 3.42
CA VAL A 167 -5.09 -47.97 4.68
C VAL A 167 -6.44 -48.22 5.34
N ALA A 168 -7.32 -47.22 5.35
CA ALA A 168 -8.69 -47.37 5.85
C ALA A 168 -9.48 -48.44 5.09
N ASN A 169 -9.17 -48.63 3.80
CA ASN A 169 -9.75 -49.68 2.96
C ASN A 169 -9.03 -51.05 3.09
N GLY A 170 -8.07 -51.19 4.00
CA GLY A 170 -7.41 -52.46 4.31
C GLY A 170 -6.14 -52.79 3.51
N ASP A 171 -5.66 -51.89 2.65
CA ASP A 171 -4.40 -52.09 1.90
C ASP A 171 -3.19 -51.58 2.70
N LEU A 172 -2.54 -52.49 3.43
CA LEU A 172 -1.33 -52.22 4.21
C LEU A 172 -0.03 -52.39 3.39
N THR A 173 -0.10 -52.81 2.13
CA THR A 173 1.08 -53.10 1.28
C THR A 173 1.76 -51.84 0.75
N VAL A 174 1.06 -50.69 0.80
CA VAL A 174 1.57 -49.36 0.44
C VAL A 174 2.84 -48.97 1.23
N GLN A 175 3.07 -49.60 2.40
CA GLN A 175 4.19 -49.34 3.30
C GLN A 175 5.58 -49.66 2.72
N GLU A 176 5.69 -50.73 1.93
CA GLU A 176 7.01 -51.31 1.62
C GLU A 176 7.73 -50.59 0.48
N LYS A 177 6.98 -50.03 -0.47
CA LYS A 177 7.54 -49.42 -1.69
C LYS A 177 8.23 -48.07 -1.48
N GLU A 178 8.05 -47.40 -0.34
CA GLU A 178 8.39 -45.97 -0.22
C GLU A 178 9.30 -45.56 0.95
N LYS A 179 9.88 -46.52 1.70
CA LYS A 179 11.02 -46.26 2.63
C LYS A 179 12.16 -45.46 1.98
N ARG A 180 12.24 -45.44 0.64
CA ARG A 180 13.26 -44.78 -0.19
C ARG A 180 13.08 -43.26 -0.43
N LYS A 181 11.89 -42.66 -0.26
CA LYS A 181 11.68 -41.20 -0.52
C LYS A 181 11.34 -40.44 0.75
N LYS A 182 12.35 -40.20 1.60
CA LYS A 182 12.23 -39.41 2.83
C LYS A 182 13.08 -38.14 2.72
N GLY A 183 12.45 -36.97 2.77
CA GLY A 183 13.19 -35.71 2.72
C GLY A 183 12.54 -34.52 3.42
N GLY A 184 11.36 -34.66 4.05
CA GLY A 184 10.66 -33.52 4.66
C GLY A 184 9.89 -33.87 5.93
N GLU A 185 9.47 -32.85 6.67
CA GLU A 185 8.78 -32.98 7.97
C GLU A 185 7.46 -33.77 7.87
N PHE A 186 6.70 -33.55 6.79
CA PHE A 186 5.49 -34.33 6.51
C PHE A 186 5.77 -35.82 6.28
N GLY A 187 6.97 -36.18 5.79
CA GLY A 187 7.39 -37.58 5.66
C GLY A 187 7.68 -38.22 7.01
N LYS A 188 8.31 -37.49 7.93
CA LYS A 188 8.57 -37.94 9.31
C LYS A 188 7.27 -38.10 10.11
N LEU A 189 6.34 -37.15 9.98
CA LEU A 189 5.02 -37.21 10.62
C LEU A 189 4.25 -38.45 10.14
N PHE A 190 4.24 -38.68 8.83
CA PHE A 190 3.56 -39.82 8.23
C PHE A 190 4.17 -41.14 8.72
N GLU A 191 5.50 -41.24 8.79
CA GLU A 191 6.14 -42.44 9.33
C GLU A 191 5.75 -42.74 10.78
N ALA A 192 5.70 -41.72 11.65
CA ALA A 192 5.27 -41.90 13.04
C ALA A 192 3.79 -42.34 13.14
N LEU A 193 2.93 -41.80 12.28
CA LEU A 193 1.51 -42.13 12.23
C LEU A 193 1.31 -43.58 11.79
N PHE A 194 2.06 -44.03 10.78
CA PHE A 194 2.01 -45.42 10.30
C PHE A 194 2.57 -46.41 11.31
N HIS A 195 3.66 -46.06 11.98
CA HIS A 195 4.23 -46.88 13.04
C HIS A 195 3.26 -47.10 14.20
N THR A 196 2.29 -46.20 14.38
CA THR A 196 1.20 -46.34 15.36
C THR A 196 0.10 -47.28 14.85
N ILE A 197 -0.30 -47.14 13.58
CA ILE A 197 -1.32 -47.98 12.94
C ILE A 197 -0.89 -49.46 12.86
N THR A 198 0.38 -49.74 12.51
CA THR A 198 0.90 -51.12 12.47
C THR A 198 1.08 -51.76 13.83
N ARG A 199 0.99 -50.98 14.92
CA ARG A 199 1.21 -51.46 16.29
C ARG A 199 -0.10 -51.66 17.06
N MET A 200 -1.23 -51.29 16.46
CA MET A 200 -2.57 -51.73 16.89
C MET A 200 -2.91 -53.07 16.25
#